data_AF-A0A925H3Z6-F1
#
_entry.id   AF-A0A925H3Z6-F1
#
_cell.length_a   1.000
_cell.length_b   1.000
_cell.length_c   1.000
_cell.angle_alpha   90.00
_cell.angle_beta   90.00
_cell.angle_gamma   90.00
#
_symmetry.space_group_name_H-M   'P 1'
#
loop_
_entity.id
_entity.type
_entity.pdbx_description
1 polymer ?
#
loop_
_entity_poly.entity_id
_entity_poly.type
_entity_poly.pdbx_seq_one_letter_code
_entity_poly.pdbx_strand_id
1 'polypeptide(L)'
;MLLPAAFILALPAHAATLTLVDNFNSTHLLSDVIHVGDNQNDNRFIPPSPSGITFSLSFTLTAAQLSASSITLSLDQYQADNIDVALRSFVTLNDVRAGDLSFNDLLLDLTGLNTFPVVTDSFSVKPLLQVGQNTLTIVSAFNGIDSDDLLVTNVQLSGLAEAVPEPGAAWLVVSAFGAFGLARFRRATAR
;
A
#
# COMPACT_ATOMS: atom_id res chain seq x y z
N MET A 1 33.00 14.42 37.62
CA MET A 1 31.67 14.84 37.13
C MET A 1 31.44 14.09 35.83
N LEU A 2 30.71 12.97 35.89
CA LEU A 2 30.46 12.09 34.74
C LEU A 2 29.11 12.47 34.13
N LEU A 3 29.11 12.90 32.87
CA LEU A 3 27.88 13.07 32.08
C LEU A 3 27.33 11.68 31.72
N PRO A 4 26.03 11.42 31.87
CA PRO A 4 25.44 10.19 31.36
C PRO A 4 25.46 10.22 29.84
N ALA A 5 26.12 9.25 29.23
CA ALA A 5 26.03 8.99 27.79
C ALA A 5 24.67 8.36 27.51
N ALA A 6 23.81 9.05 26.75
CA ALA A 6 22.59 8.46 26.23
C ALA A 6 22.96 7.51 25.09
N PHE A 7 22.79 6.21 25.31
CA PHE A 7 22.83 5.20 24.25
C PHE A 7 21.52 5.30 23.46
N ILE A 8 21.57 5.84 22.24
CA ILE A 8 20.47 5.74 21.28
C ILE A 8 20.68 4.44 20.52
N LEU A 9 19.90 3.40 20.86
CA LEU A 9 19.76 2.23 20.00
C LEU A 9 18.91 2.64 18.80
N ALA A 10 19.55 2.90 17.66
CA ALA A 10 18.85 2.92 16.38
C ALA A 10 18.47 1.48 16.03
N LEU A 11 17.20 1.12 16.24
CA LEU A 11 16.65 -0.10 15.66
C LEU A 11 16.66 0.05 14.13
N PRO A 12 16.91 -1.03 13.36
CA PRO A 12 16.82 -0.97 11.92
C PRO A 12 15.40 -0.54 11.52
N ALA A 13 15.29 0.54 10.75
CA ALA A 13 14.03 0.97 10.15
C ALA A 13 13.57 -0.16 9.21
N HIS A 14 12.49 -0.85 9.58
CA HIS A 14 11.88 -1.80 8.67
C HIS A 14 11.11 -1.00 7.61
N ALA A 15 11.16 -1.47 6.36
CA ALA A 15 10.38 -0.88 5.29
C ALA A 15 8.90 -1.28 5.49
N ALA A 16 8.03 -0.29 5.55
CA ALA A 16 6.60 -0.48 5.60
C ALA A 16 6.03 -0.73 4.19
N THR A 17 4.98 -1.54 4.14
CA THR A 17 4.16 -1.77 2.94
C THR A 17 2.78 -1.18 3.18
N LEU A 18 2.28 -0.43 2.20
CA LEU A 18 0.91 0.05 2.14
C LEU A 18 0.17 -0.73 1.06
N THR A 19 -0.82 -1.53 1.47
CA THR A 19 -1.77 -2.19 0.57
C THR A 19 -2.82 -1.18 0.14
N LEU A 20 -2.96 -0.98 -1.17
CA LEU A 20 -3.93 -0.07 -1.78
C LEU A 20 -5.15 -0.82 -2.32
N VAL A 21 -4.94 -2.05 -2.75
CA VAL A 21 -5.95 -3.00 -3.20
C VAL A 21 -5.61 -4.34 -2.57
N ASP A 22 -6.58 -4.97 -1.92
CA ASP A 22 -6.37 -6.24 -1.24
C ASP A 22 -5.92 -7.33 -2.20
N ASN A 23 -5.18 -8.31 -1.67
CA ASN A 23 -4.60 -9.37 -2.48
C ASN A 23 -5.61 -10.51 -2.67
N PHE A 24 -6.15 -10.65 -3.88
CA PHE A 24 -7.05 -11.76 -4.22
C PHE A 24 -6.45 -13.13 -3.89
N ASN A 25 -5.14 -13.34 -4.02
CA ASN A 25 -4.53 -14.63 -3.69
C ASN A 25 -4.61 -14.98 -2.19
N SER A 26 -4.96 -14.02 -1.33
CA SER A 26 -5.17 -14.23 0.10
C SER A 26 -6.64 -14.43 0.47
N THR A 27 -7.56 -13.84 -0.28
CA THR A 27 -9.00 -13.82 0.04
C THR A 27 -9.82 -14.74 -0.86
N HIS A 28 -9.37 -14.93 -2.11
CA HIS A 28 -10.08 -15.56 -3.22
C HIS A 28 -11.45 -14.94 -3.50
N LEU A 29 -11.67 -13.68 -3.12
CA LEU A 29 -12.92 -12.97 -3.33
C LEU A 29 -12.86 -12.12 -4.60
N LEU A 30 -13.80 -12.35 -5.53
CA LEU A 30 -13.95 -11.55 -6.75
C LEU A 30 -14.19 -10.05 -6.50
N SER A 31 -14.61 -9.68 -5.29
CA SER A 31 -14.73 -8.28 -4.86
C SER A 31 -13.41 -7.54 -4.78
N ASP A 32 -12.31 -8.27 -4.70
CA ASP A 32 -10.97 -7.72 -4.49
C ASP A 32 -10.23 -7.57 -5.83
N VAL A 33 -10.85 -8.01 -6.93
CA VAL A 33 -10.32 -7.87 -8.28
C VAL A 33 -10.87 -6.59 -8.89
N ILE A 34 -9.95 -5.71 -9.31
CA ILE A 34 -10.28 -4.57 -10.13
C ILE A 34 -10.23 -5.01 -11.58
N HIS A 35 -11.31 -4.72 -12.29
CA HIS A 35 -11.36 -4.91 -13.72
C HIS A 35 -11.43 -3.55 -14.42
N VAL A 36 -10.59 -3.35 -15.43
CA VAL A 36 -10.49 -2.13 -16.24
C VAL A 36 -10.59 -2.55 -17.70
N GLY A 37 -11.59 -2.06 -18.44
CA GLY A 37 -11.92 -2.56 -19.79
C GLY A 37 -13.43 -2.54 -20.09
N ASP A 38 -13.83 -3.01 -21.26
CA ASP A 38 -15.19 -2.89 -21.81
C ASP A 38 -16.14 -4.03 -21.41
N ASN A 39 -16.01 -4.55 -20.21
CA ASN A 39 -16.75 -5.73 -19.80
C ASN A 39 -18.18 -5.46 -19.30
N GLN A 40 -19.00 -4.87 -20.17
CA GLN A 40 -20.41 -4.58 -19.89
C GLN A 40 -21.25 -5.83 -19.57
N ASN A 41 -20.71 -7.05 -19.72
CA ASN A 41 -21.46 -8.31 -19.64
C ASN A 41 -20.94 -9.33 -18.61
N ASP A 42 -19.80 -9.12 -17.94
CA ASP A 42 -19.32 -10.05 -16.91
C ASP A 42 -19.89 -9.72 -15.54
N ASN A 43 -20.86 -10.54 -15.15
CA ASN A 43 -21.56 -10.46 -13.88
C ASN A 43 -20.85 -11.18 -12.73
N ARG A 44 -19.63 -11.69 -12.93
CA ARG A 44 -18.88 -12.41 -11.89
C ARG A 44 -18.31 -11.45 -10.83
N PHE A 45 -17.96 -10.22 -11.19
CA PHE A 45 -17.39 -9.24 -10.27
C PHE A 45 -18.46 -8.62 -9.36
N ILE A 46 -18.16 -8.49 -8.07
CA ILE A 46 -19.08 -7.93 -7.07
C ILE A 46 -18.31 -6.92 -6.18
N PRO A 47 -18.54 -5.61 -6.31
CA PRO A 47 -19.53 -4.97 -7.18
C PRO A 47 -19.18 -5.14 -8.67
N PRO A 48 -20.17 -4.99 -9.57
CA PRO A 48 -19.90 -4.94 -11.00
C PRO A 48 -18.78 -3.93 -11.28
N SER A 49 -17.85 -4.32 -12.13
CA SER A 49 -16.66 -3.54 -12.44
C SER A 49 -17.02 -2.12 -12.91
N PRO A 50 -16.22 -1.11 -12.56
CA PRO A 50 -16.46 0.24 -13.04
C PRO A 50 -16.48 0.24 -14.57
N SER A 51 -17.46 0.93 -15.16
CA SER A 51 -17.54 1.07 -16.61
C SER A 51 -16.37 1.92 -17.12
N GLY A 52 -15.55 1.37 -18.01
CA GLY A 52 -14.58 2.13 -18.79
C GLY A 52 -13.13 1.68 -18.64
N ILE A 53 -12.26 2.40 -19.32
CA ILE A 53 -10.85 2.06 -19.50
C ILE A 53 -9.94 2.60 -18.38
N THR A 54 -10.51 3.09 -17.28
CA THR A 54 -9.73 3.76 -16.24
C THR A 54 -10.26 3.45 -14.85
N PHE A 55 -9.35 3.10 -13.96
CA PHE A 55 -9.59 2.98 -12.53
C PHE A 55 -8.65 3.92 -11.77
N SER A 56 -9.21 4.68 -10.82
CA SER A 56 -8.43 5.60 -9.98
C SER A 56 -8.74 5.38 -8.50
N LEU A 57 -7.69 5.42 -7.67
CA LEU A 57 -7.81 5.44 -6.22
C LEU A 57 -6.94 6.57 -5.64
N SER A 58 -7.40 7.17 -4.55
CA SER A 58 -6.63 8.17 -3.81
C SER A 58 -6.16 7.63 -2.47
N PHE A 59 -4.94 7.97 -2.08
CA PHE A 59 -4.33 7.60 -0.80
C PHE A 59 -3.51 8.77 -0.25
N THR A 60 -3.18 8.74 1.04
CA THR A 60 -2.42 9.83 1.68
C THR A 60 -1.11 9.33 2.25
N LEU A 61 -0.02 10.07 2.03
CA LEU A 61 1.30 9.79 2.59
C LEU A 61 1.78 10.94 3.47
N THR A 62 2.44 10.59 4.57
CA THR A 62 3.12 11.54 5.45
C THR A 62 4.56 11.79 4.98
N ALA A 63 5.15 12.91 5.43
CA ALA A 63 6.57 13.19 5.20
C ALA A 63 7.47 12.09 5.78
N ALA A 64 7.11 11.52 6.93
CA ALA A 64 7.84 10.42 7.55
C ALA A 64 7.88 9.18 6.64
N GLN A 65 6.74 8.75 6.10
CA GLN A 65 6.67 7.61 5.17
C GLN A 65 7.50 7.85 3.90
N LEU A 66 7.56 9.10 3.45
CA LEU A 66 8.40 9.54 2.33
C LEU A 66 9.85 9.84 2.71
N SER A 67 10.35 9.46 3.89
CA SER A 67 11.78 9.61 4.20
C SER A 67 12.66 8.50 3.61
N ALA A 68 12.06 7.40 3.15
CA ALA A 68 12.80 6.29 2.55
C ALA A 68 13.45 6.64 1.20
N SER A 69 14.60 6.01 0.92
CA SER A 69 15.43 6.25 -0.26
C SER A 69 14.86 5.66 -1.55
N SER A 70 14.03 4.62 -1.46
CA SER A 70 13.38 3.97 -2.60
C SER A 70 11.98 3.53 -2.22
N ILE A 71 11.00 3.81 -3.07
CA ILE A 71 9.63 3.32 -2.93
C ILE A 71 9.25 2.64 -4.24
N THR A 72 8.72 1.42 -4.13
CA THR A 72 8.30 0.61 -5.27
C THR A 72 6.78 0.45 -5.25
N LEU A 73 6.14 0.76 -6.38
CA LEU A 73 4.76 0.37 -6.64
C LEU A 73 4.78 -1.01 -7.30
N SER A 74 4.09 -1.97 -6.70
CA SER A 74 3.90 -3.30 -7.27
C SER A 74 2.43 -3.53 -7.56
N LEU A 75 2.14 -4.14 -8.71
CA LEU A 75 0.80 -4.44 -9.17
C LEU A 75 0.78 -5.87 -9.68
N ASP A 76 -0.12 -6.68 -9.14
CA ASP A 76 -0.35 -8.05 -9.62
C ASP A 76 -1.53 -8.05 -10.57
N GLN A 77 -1.37 -8.72 -11.71
CA GLN A 77 -2.40 -8.87 -12.72
C GLN A 77 -2.57 -10.33 -13.16
N TYR A 78 -3.82 -10.74 -13.38
CA TYR A 78 -4.15 -12.06 -13.94
C TYR A 78 -4.32 -12.04 -15.45
N GLN A 79 -4.87 -10.96 -15.99
CA GLN A 79 -5.00 -10.76 -17.42
C GLN A 79 -4.61 -9.34 -17.73
N ALA A 80 -3.85 -9.17 -18.80
CA ALA A 80 -3.62 -7.88 -19.40
C ALA A 80 -3.35 -8.10 -20.88
N ASP A 81 -4.33 -7.75 -21.72
CA ASP A 81 -4.21 -7.88 -23.17
C ASP A 81 -3.36 -6.75 -23.78
N ASN A 82 -2.09 -6.76 -23.40
CA ASN A 82 -1.03 -5.80 -23.75
C ASN A 82 -0.08 -6.36 -24.83
N ILE A 83 -0.62 -7.08 -25.83
CA ILE A 83 0.16 -7.76 -26.88
C ILE A 83 1.05 -6.76 -27.63
N ASP A 84 0.49 -5.62 -28.03
CA ASP A 84 1.25 -4.56 -28.69
C ASP A 84 1.90 -3.65 -27.65
N VAL A 85 3.24 -3.56 -27.70
CA VAL A 85 4.05 -2.69 -26.84
C VAL A 85 3.62 -1.22 -26.96
N ALA A 86 3.17 -0.79 -28.14
CA ALA A 86 2.73 0.59 -28.37
C ALA A 86 1.35 0.89 -27.76
N LEU A 87 0.57 -0.14 -27.42
CA LEU A 87 -0.79 -0.06 -26.90
C LEU A 87 -0.92 -0.77 -25.56
N ARG A 88 0.12 -0.67 -24.71
CA ARG A 88 0.09 -1.28 -23.38
C ARG A 88 -0.64 -0.44 -22.38
N SER A 89 -1.48 -1.11 -21.59
CA SER A 89 -2.07 -0.57 -20.38
C SER A 89 -0.97 -0.05 -19.49
N PHE A 90 -1.24 1.02 -18.77
CA PHE A 90 -0.20 1.74 -18.04
C PHE A 90 -0.73 2.29 -16.74
N VAL A 91 0.22 2.64 -15.87
CA VAL A 91 -0.05 3.20 -14.56
C VAL A 91 0.47 4.63 -14.51
N THR A 92 -0.31 5.50 -13.87
CA THR A 92 0.12 6.87 -13.54
C THR A 92 -0.01 7.12 -12.04
N LEU A 93 0.88 7.95 -11.51
CA LEU A 93 0.81 8.50 -10.17
C LEU A 93 0.81 10.02 -10.28
N ASN A 94 -0.21 10.66 -9.70
CA ASN A 94 -0.39 12.11 -9.77
C ASN A 94 -0.31 12.62 -11.22
N ASP A 95 -1.01 11.92 -12.13
CA ASP A 95 -1.06 12.18 -13.57
C ASP A 95 0.28 12.02 -14.33
N VAL A 96 1.32 11.49 -13.68
CA VAL A 96 2.61 11.19 -14.30
C VAL A 96 2.75 9.69 -14.53
N ARG A 97 3.14 9.27 -15.74
CA ARG A 97 3.32 7.86 -16.11
C ARG A 97 4.41 7.21 -15.24
N ALA A 98 4.01 6.18 -14.49
CA ALA A 98 4.89 5.35 -13.68
C ALA A 98 5.54 4.24 -14.51
N GLY A 99 4.78 3.65 -15.44
CA GLY A 99 5.28 2.64 -16.36
C GLY A 99 4.17 1.86 -17.06
N ASP A 100 4.59 0.93 -17.91
CA ASP A 100 3.72 0.12 -18.75
C ASP A 100 3.57 -1.25 -18.12
N LEU A 101 2.34 -1.76 -18.15
CA LEU A 101 2.04 -3.10 -17.67
C LEU A 101 2.51 -4.14 -18.68
N SER A 102 2.95 -5.26 -18.15
CA SER A 102 3.35 -6.42 -18.96
C SER A 102 2.14 -7.07 -19.63
N PHE A 103 2.41 -7.95 -20.61
CA PHE A 103 1.40 -8.79 -21.22
C PHE A 103 1.17 -10.05 -20.37
N ASN A 104 -0.09 -10.43 -20.19
CA ASN A 104 -0.47 -11.69 -19.56
C ASN A 104 -1.74 -12.24 -20.24
N ASP A 105 -1.60 -13.35 -20.97
CA ASP A 105 -2.66 -13.99 -21.77
C ASP A 105 -3.58 -14.92 -20.96
N LEU A 106 -3.26 -15.17 -19.69
CA LEU A 106 -3.92 -16.20 -18.89
C LEU A 106 -5.25 -15.72 -18.29
N LEU A 107 -6.35 -15.99 -19.01
CA LEU A 107 -7.68 -16.10 -18.42
C LEU A 107 -7.84 -17.45 -17.74
N LEU A 108 -7.39 -17.60 -16.50
CA LEU A 108 -7.76 -18.76 -15.70
C LEU A 108 -8.77 -18.39 -14.61
N ASP A 109 -10.01 -18.80 -14.88
CA ASP A 109 -11.04 -19.19 -13.93
C ASP A 109 -11.04 -18.42 -12.58
N LEU A 110 -11.52 -17.19 -12.61
CA LEU A 110 -11.71 -16.39 -11.39
C LEU A 110 -12.84 -16.90 -10.47
N THR A 111 -13.30 -18.14 -10.58
CA THR A 111 -14.34 -18.72 -9.70
C THR A 111 -13.94 -18.80 -8.22
N GLY A 112 -12.69 -18.43 -7.86
CA GLY A 112 -12.19 -18.44 -6.49
C GLY A 112 -11.73 -19.83 -6.02
N LEU A 113 -11.70 -20.82 -6.90
CA LEU A 113 -11.39 -22.21 -6.56
C LEU A 113 -9.91 -22.58 -6.67
N ASN A 114 -9.09 -21.75 -7.32
CA ASN A 114 -7.68 -22.03 -7.59
C ASN A 114 -6.84 -20.74 -7.50
N THR A 115 -5.57 -20.90 -7.12
CA THR A 115 -4.55 -19.83 -7.18
C THR A 115 -3.83 -19.90 -8.52
N PHE A 116 -3.73 -18.78 -9.24
CA PHE A 116 -3.16 -18.73 -10.59
C PHE A 116 -1.88 -17.91 -10.66
N PRO A 117 -1.02 -18.14 -11.67
CA PRO A 117 0.15 -17.29 -11.89
C PRO A 117 -0.28 -15.85 -12.13
N VAL A 118 0.12 -14.96 -11.21
CA VAL A 118 0.08 -13.51 -11.40
C VAL A 118 1.33 -13.07 -12.14
N VAL A 119 1.21 -12.05 -12.98
CA VAL A 119 2.36 -11.25 -13.35
C VAL A 119 2.42 -10.05 -12.41
N THR A 120 3.57 -9.86 -11.77
CA THR A 120 3.82 -8.70 -10.91
C THR A 120 4.64 -7.68 -11.69
N ASP A 121 4.04 -6.55 -12.02
CA ASP A 121 4.76 -5.37 -12.51
C ASP A 121 5.25 -4.54 -11.32
N SER A 122 6.46 -3.98 -11.43
CA SER A 122 7.06 -3.20 -10.33
C SER A 122 7.77 -1.95 -10.86
N PHE A 123 7.45 -0.80 -10.26
CA PHE A 123 7.90 0.52 -10.71
C PHE A 123 8.56 1.27 -9.56
N SER A 124 9.72 1.89 -9.81
CA SER A 124 10.32 2.83 -8.85
C SER A 124 9.60 4.17 -8.95
N VAL A 125 8.81 4.51 -7.92
CA VAL A 125 7.84 5.61 -7.98
C VAL A 125 8.14 6.75 -7.02
N LYS A 126 9.26 6.65 -6.27
CA LYS A 126 9.65 7.66 -5.28
C LYS A 126 9.53 9.12 -5.77
N PRO A 127 9.99 9.48 -6.97
CA PRO A 127 9.93 10.86 -7.46
C PRO A 127 8.52 11.34 -7.84
N LEU A 128 7.56 10.41 -7.98
CA LEU A 128 6.19 10.70 -8.41
C LEU A 128 5.23 10.93 -7.24
N LEU A 129 5.68 10.66 -6.02
CA LEU A 129 4.88 10.75 -4.79
C LEU A 129 5.07 12.09 -4.08
N GLN A 130 4.01 12.57 -3.44
CA GLN A 130 4.02 13.80 -2.64
C GLN A 130 3.48 13.58 -1.23
N VAL A 131 3.86 14.48 -0.31
CA VAL A 131 3.24 14.54 1.02
C VAL A 131 1.79 14.99 0.87
N GLY A 132 0.88 14.31 1.56
CA GLY A 132 -0.55 14.52 1.44
C GLY A 132 -1.19 13.55 0.45
N GLN A 133 -2.21 14.01 -0.26
CA GLN A 133 -3.01 13.19 -1.17
C GLN A 133 -2.21 12.84 -2.44
N ASN A 134 -2.28 11.57 -2.81
CA ASN A 134 -1.77 11.03 -4.06
C ASN A 134 -2.91 10.29 -4.78
N THR A 135 -2.86 10.26 -6.10
CA THR A 135 -3.80 9.49 -6.92
C THR A 135 -3.04 8.50 -7.77
N LEU A 136 -3.40 7.23 -7.66
CA LEU A 136 -2.99 6.17 -8.58
C LEU A 136 -4.10 5.99 -9.61
N THR A 137 -3.71 5.95 -10.88
CA THR A 137 -4.63 5.66 -11.98
C THR A 137 -4.07 4.55 -12.85
N ILE A 138 -4.88 3.53 -13.08
CA ILE A 138 -4.62 2.38 -13.95
C ILE A 138 -5.46 2.60 -15.20
N VAL A 139 -4.83 2.53 -16.37
CA VAL A 139 -5.48 2.79 -17.66
C VAL A 139 -5.32 1.56 -18.55
N SER A 140 -6.44 0.99 -19.00
CA SER A 140 -6.43 -0.01 -20.07
C SER A 140 -6.18 0.70 -21.41
N ALA A 141 -5.27 0.16 -22.22
CA ALA A 141 -4.80 0.84 -23.43
C ALA A 141 -5.56 0.47 -24.72
N PHE A 142 -6.67 -0.27 -24.60
CA PHE A 142 -7.48 -0.61 -25.76
C PHE A 142 -8.94 -0.17 -25.57
N ASN A 143 -9.63 0.09 -26.68
CA ASN A 143 -11.03 0.53 -26.75
C ASN A 143 -11.65 -0.18 -27.96
N GLY A 144 -11.79 -1.49 -27.86
CA GLY A 144 -12.30 -2.34 -28.92
C GLY A 144 -12.79 -3.67 -28.37
N ILE A 145 -13.69 -4.28 -29.14
CA ILE A 145 -14.81 -5.15 -28.68
C ILE A 145 -14.39 -6.49 -28.03
N ASP A 146 -13.13 -6.93 -28.15
CA ASP A 146 -12.74 -8.31 -27.81
C ASP A 146 -11.44 -8.44 -26.98
N SER A 147 -10.77 -7.35 -26.60
CA SER A 147 -9.34 -7.39 -26.18
C SER A 147 -8.87 -6.29 -25.22
N ASP A 148 -9.72 -5.70 -24.36
CA ASP A 148 -9.28 -4.60 -23.46
C ASP A 148 -9.36 -4.88 -21.95
N ASP A 149 -9.55 -6.15 -21.57
CA ASP A 149 -9.67 -6.55 -20.17
C ASP A 149 -8.32 -6.56 -19.44
N LEU A 150 -8.23 -5.75 -18.40
CA LEU A 150 -7.17 -5.75 -17.41
C LEU A 150 -7.73 -6.13 -16.04
N LEU A 151 -7.21 -7.22 -15.49
CA LEU A 151 -7.60 -7.75 -14.18
C LEU A 151 -6.48 -7.57 -13.17
N VAL A 152 -6.65 -6.61 -12.27
CA VAL A 152 -5.70 -6.26 -11.21
C VAL A 152 -6.15 -6.86 -9.88
N THR A 153 -5.27 -7.58 -9.22
CA THR A 153 -5.60 -8.41 -8.05
C THR A 153 -4.90 -8.02 -6.77
N ASN A 154 -3.97 -7.08 -6.86
CA ASN A 154 -3.22 -6.55 -5.73
C ASN A 154 -2.48 -5.30 -6.19
N VAL A 155 -2.44 -4.28 -5.33
CA VAL A 155 -1.65 -3.06 -5.56
C VAL A 155 -1.02 -2.64 -4.24
N GLN A 156 0.30 -2.48 -4.25
CA GLN A 156 1.06 -2.18 -3.03
C GLN A 156 2.14 -1.14 -3.27
N LEU A 157 2.36 -0.29 -2.27
CA LEU A 157 3.57 0.52 -2.17
C LEU A 157 4.47 -0.08 -1.09
N SER A 158 5.67 -0.48 -1.48
CA SER A 158 6.70 -1.01 -0.57
C SER A 158 7.89 -0.06 -0.48
N GLY A 159 8.71 -0.22 0.56
CA GLY A 159 9.85 0.66 0.78
C GLY A 159 9.48 1.98 1.45
N LEU A 160 8.27 2.12 1.98
CA LEU A 160 7.94 3.28 2.82
C LEU A 160 8.74 3.22 4.12
N ALA A 161 9.12 4.36 4.67
CA ALA A 161 9.65 4.35 6.04
C ALA A 161 8.49 4.11 7.02
N GLU A 162 8.77 3.38 8.10
CA GLU A 162 7.82 3.28 9.21
C GLU A 162 7.44 4.68 9.71
N ALA A 163 6.14 4.92 9.86
CA ALA A 163 5.68 6.11 10.54
C ALA A 163 6.13 6.02 12.00
N VAL A 164 7.17 6.79 12.36
CA VAL A 164 7.57 6.91 13.77
C VAL A 164 6.39 7.58 14.49
N PRO A 165 5.77 6.95 15.50
CA PRO A 165 4.77 7.64 16.28
C PRO A 165 5.40 8.88 16.91
N GLU A 166 4.77 10.04 16.69
CA GLU A 166 5.15 11.31 17.31
C GLU A 166 5.47 11.08 18.81
N PRO A 167 6.62 11.54 19.33
CA PRO A 167 7.01 11.34 20.72
C PRO A 167 6.01 11.88 21.76
N GLY A 168 4.92 12.55 21.36
CA GLY A 168 3.92 13.12 22.27
C GLY A 168 2.96 12.12 22.94
N ALA A 169 2.83 10.89 22.46
CA ALA A 169 1.85 9.92 23.02
C ALA A 169 2.46 8.81 23.90
N ALA A 170 3.77 8.59 23.84
CA ALA A 170 4.42 7.45 24.50
C ALA A 170 4.99 7.74 25.91
N TRP A 171 4.98 9.00 26.37
CA TRP A 171 5.53 9.36 27.69
C TRP A 171 4.53 9.36 28.85
N LEU A 172 3.24 9.09 28.60
CA LEU A 172 2.21 9.09 29.64
C LEU A 172 1.74 7.70 30.06
N VAL A 173 2.62 6.70 30.07
CA VAL A 173 2.36 5.44 30.76
C VAL A 173 3.63 5.04 31.50
N VAL A 174 3.48 4.77 32.80
CA VAL A 174 4.51 4.33 33.77
C VAL A 174 5.29 5.44 34.49
N SER A 175 4.59 6.22 35.33
CA SER A 175 5.14 6.70 36.61
C SER A 175 4.07 7.02 37.66
N ALA A 176 2.97 6.24 37.71
CA ALA A 176 1.92 6.41 38.73
C ALA A 176 1.83 5.26 39.76
N PHE A 177 2.67 4.23 39.69
CA PHE A 177 2.65 3.13 40.66
C PHE A 177 4.05 2.79 41.14
N GLY A 178 4.47 3.43 42.24
CA GLY A 178 5.58 2.92 43.05
C GLY A 178 6.58 3.97 43.49
N ALA A 179 6.20 4.85 44.43
CA ALA A 179 7.11 5.40 45.45
C ALA A 179 6.40 6.40 46.38
N PHE A 180 5.37 5.99 47.13
CA PHE A 180 4.97 6.71 48.35
C PHE A 180 4.66 5.71 49.46
N GLY A 181 5.74 5.12 49.97
CA GLY A 181 5.69 4.24 51.11
C GLY A 181 7.07 4.12 51.70
N LEU A 182 7.55 5.18 52.36
CA LEU A 182 8.35 5.13 53.59
C LEU A 182 8.84 6.55 53.95
N ALA A 183 8.22 7.15 54.97
CA ALA A 183 8.91 8.10 55.82
C ALA A 183 8.33 8.00 57.24
N ARG A 184 9.01 7.19 58.05
CA ARG A 184 8.95 7.23 59.52
C ARG A 184 9.32 8.64 59.99
N PHE A 185 8.52 9.22 60.89
CA PHE A 185 9.05 10.15 61.89
C PHE A 185 8.60 9.72 63.29
N ARG A 186 9.59 9.33 64.12
CA ARG A 186 9.47 9.22 65.57
C ARG A 186 9.72 10.60 66.19
N ARG A 187 8.77 11.01 67.05
CA ARG A 187 8.89 11.65 68.39
C ARG A 187 9.81 12.86 68.61
N ALA A 188 9.23 13.96 69.12
CA ALA A 188 9.85 14.83 70.14
C ALA A 188 8.79 15.61 70.95
N THR A 189 9.13 15.89 72.20
CA THR A 189 8.39 16.42 73.37
C THR A 189 8.37 17.96 73.52
N ALA A 190 7.58 18.43 74.51
CA ALA A 190 7.47 19.77 75.15
C ALA A 190 6.41 20.71 74.55
N ARG A 191 5.51 21.38 75.31
CA ARG A 191 5.45 21.75 76.74
C ARG A 191 4.08 21.43 77.35
#